data_AF-A0A936RT49-F1
#
_entry.id   AF-A0A936RT49-F1
#
_cell.length_a   1.000
_cell.length_b   1.000
_cell.length_c   1.000
_cell.angle_alpha   90.00
_cell.angle_beta   90.00
_cell.angle_gamma   90.00
#
_symmetry.space_group_name_H-M   'P 1'
#
loop_
_entity.id
_entity.type
_entity.pdbx_description
1 polymer ?
#
loop_
_entity_poly.entity_id
_entity_poly.type
_entity_poly.pdbx_seq_one_letter_code
_entity_poly.pdbx_strand_id
1 'polypeptide(L)'
;MKPKCLLVVAAMLFSTIAGAQGFRPPPFAGGIPGRVQMQAIEVQRHQARTLLYREALEELKRNPRIVDVRECAEGEGDQSLCLPKASAGGVPAAVAAKPTARRIALLIGNYRYQSPIPSLETPSSDVDQVAASLRQKLGFDVRVIKNATKPDMIRAVAALAREAGPADSVFVYYAGHGYQMDDTGMGYWIPVDGSVKTAAQWISNADISRLLGAIPARQLMLVSDSCFSGTLAREHNPGIAAFSPGEVLRKRSVLVLSSGGEEPVSDEGKDGHSIFAWHFLRSLDRLGGTTIGFEVYRGVRKGVSEEYPQQPQYGAVLSAGHEPGGDYLFEALAQ
;
A
#
# COMPACT_ATOMS: atom_id res chain seq x y z
N MET A 1 -63.29 -39.49 -4.64
CA MET A 1 -62.90 -38.87 -3.34
C MET A 1 -61.41 -39.11 -3.11
N LYS A 2 -60.61 -38.04 -3.01
CA LYS A 2 -59.27 -38.03 -2.37
C LYS A 2 -59.47 -37.80 -0.86
N PRO A 3 -58.55 -38.12 0.09
CA PRO A 3 -57.13 -37.67 0.11
C PRO A 3 -56.07 -38.62 0.78
N LYS A 4 -54.77 -38.48 0.42
CA LYS A 4 -53.57 -38.00 1.20
C LYS A 4 -53.14 -38.90 2.39
N CYS A 5 -51.89 -39.00 2.89
CA CYS A 5 -50.50 -38.63 2.57
C CYS A 5 -49.65 -39.30 3.69
N LEU A 6 -48.41 -39.72 3.43
CA LEU A 6 -47.16 -39.16 3.98
C LEU A 6 -46.03 -40.21 4.06
N LEU A 7 -44.94 -39.89 3.38
CA LEU A 7 -43.68 -40.62 3.25
C LEU A 7 -42.76 -40.20 4.41
N VAL A 8 -42.14 -41.14 5.14
CA VAL A 8 -41.06 -40.87 6.10
C VAL A 8 -39.79 -41.51 5.54
N VAL A 9 -38.77 -40.69 5.25
CA VAL A 9 -37.44 -41.13 4.79
C VAL A 9 -36.40 -40.89 5.89
N ALA A 10 -35.46 -41.82 5.92
CA ALA A 10 -34.50 -42.16 6.95
C ALA A 10 -33.44 -41.09 7.33
N ALA A 11 -33.09 -41.17 8.62
CA ALA A 11 -31.81 -40.94 9.29
C ALA A 11 -30.61 -40.41 8.48
N MET A 12 -30.08 -39.25 8.89
CA MET A 12 -28.69 -38.85 8.64
C MET A 12 -27.86 -39.06 9.91
N LEU A 13 -26.81 -39.87 9.77
CA LEU A 13 -25.79 -40.16 10.75
C LEU A 13 -24.77 -39.02 10.86
N PHE A 14 -24.38 -38.73 12.10
CA PHE A 14 -23.21 -37.94 12.47
C PHE A 14 -21.93 -38.50 11.83
N SER A 15 -21.07 -37.63 11.31
CA SER A 15 -19.66 -37.96 11.07
C SER A 15 -18.77 -36.73 11.30
N THR A 16 -18.10 -36.82 12.45
CA THR A 16 -16.83 -36.25 12.93
C THR A 16 -16.04 -35.23 12.09
N ILE A 17 -15.61 -34.20 12.82
CA ILE A 17 -14.63 -33.15 12.53
C ILE A 17 -13.24 -33.75 12.23
N ALA A 18 -12.63 -33.44 11.09
CA ALA A 18 -11.19 -33.56 10.86
C ALA A 18 -10.71 -32.67 9.70
N GLY A 19 -9.70 -31.84 9.95
CA GLY A 19 -8.84 -31.24 8.93
C GLY A 19 -9.16 -29.80 8.52
N ALA A 20 -8.52 -28.83 9.19
CA ALA A 20 -8.35 -27.48 8.67
C ALA A 20 -7.42 -27.51 7.44
N GLN A 21 -7.97 -27.83 6.27
CA GLN A 21 -7.36 -27.51 4.99
C GLN A 21 -7.92 -26.17 4.53
N GLY A 22 -7.04 -25.27 4.09
CA GLY A 22 -7.36 -23.91 3.72
C GLY A 22 -8.61 -23.83 2.85
N PHE A 23 -9.54 -22.97 3.25
CA PHE A 23 -10.71 -22.64 2.45
C PHE A 23 -10.23 -21.92 1.18
N ARG A 24 -9.94 -22.69 0.12
CA ARG A 24 -9.82 -22.18 -1.25
C ARG A 24 -11.23 -22.16 -1.83
N PRO A 25 -11.84 -20.97 -2.06
CA PRO A 25 -13.07 -20.92 -2.82
C PRO A 25 -12.82 -21.51 -4.22
N PRO A 26 -13.79 -22.22 -4.81
CA PRO A 26 -13.60 -22.84 -6.12
C PRO A 26 -13.34 -21.76 -7.20
N PRO A 27 -12.50 -22.04 -8.21
CA PRO A 27 -12.36 -21.16 -9.36
C PRO A 27 -13.71 -21.01 -10.06
N PHE A 28 -14.04 -19.79 -10.50
CA PHE A 28 -15.33 -19.47 -11.10
C PHE A 28 -15.56 -20.26 -12.40
N ALA A 29 -16.31 -21.36 -12.31
CA ALA A 29 -16.89 -22.04 -13.45
C ALA A 29 -18.05 -21.19 -14.02
N GLY A 30 -17.74 -20.08 -14.70
CA GLY A 30 -18.76 -19.19 -15.25
C GLY A 30 -18.32 -17.91 -15.97
N GLY A 31 -17.01 -17.63 -16.05
CA GLY A 31 -16.51 -16.37 -16.60
C GLY A 31 -16.36 -15.27 -15.54
N ILE A 32 -15.95 -14.07 -15.97
CA ILE A 32 -15.67 -12.93 -15.08
C ILE A 32 -16.97 -12.54 -14.34
N PRO A 33 -17.00 -12.55 -13.00
CA PRO A 33 -18.20 -12.17 -12.25
C PRO A 33 -18.63 -10.73 -12.59
N GLY A 34 -19.93 -10.49 -12.67
CA GLY A 34 -20.45 -9.14 -12.86
C GLY A 34 -20.11 -8.22 -11.69
N ARG A 35 -20.09 -6.89 -11.88
CA ARG A 35 -19.70 -5.91 -10.83
C ARG A 35 -20.38 -6.11 -9.48
N VAL A 36 -21.68 -6.43 -9.47
CA VAL A 36 -22.44 -6.69 -8.24
C VAL A 36 -21.96 -7.94 -7.51
N GLN A 37 -21.60 -9.00 -8.25
CA GLN A 37 -21.05 -10.22 -7.66
C GLN A 37 -19.67 -9.95 -7.07
N MET A 38 -18.84 -9.16 -7.77
CA MET A 38 -17.52 -8.76 -7.28
C MET A 38 -17.60 -7.97 -5.98
N GLN A 39 -18.54 -7.02 -5.89
CA GLN A 39 -18.80 -6.28 -4.64
C GLN A 39 -19.25 -7.19 -3.50
N ALA A 40 -20.11 -8.17 -3.77
CA ALA A 40 -20.54 -9.13 -2.75
C ALA A 40 -19.36 -10.00 -2.26
N ILE A 41 -18.48 -10.43 -3.15
CA ILE A 41 -17.26 -11.18 -2.82
C ILE A 41 -16.33 -10.33 -1.95
N GLU A 42 -16.18 -9.05 -2.29
CA GLU A 42 -15.36 -8.09 -1.55
C GLU A 42 -15.85 -7.94 -0.11
N VAL A 43 -17.17 -7.77 0.08
CA VAL A 43 -17.79 -7.72 1.43
C VAL A 43 -17.58 -9.02 2.20
N GLN A 44 -17.74 -10.18 1.57
CA GLN A 44 -17.51 -11.48 2.22
C GLN A 44 -16.05 -11.66 2.66
N ARG A 45 -15.09 -11.24 1.84
CA ARG A 45 -13.67 -11.29 2.16
C ARG A 45 -13.33 -10.35 3.32
N HIS A 46 -13.86 -9.13 3.30
CA HIS A 46 -13.71 -8.18 4.40
C HIS A 46 -14.19 -8.79 5.72
N GLN A 47 -15.36 -9.42 5.71
CA GLN A 47 -15.91 -10.12 6.87
C GLN A 47 -14.99 -11.26 7.31
N ALA A 48 -14.53 -12.12 6.39
CA ALA A 48 -13.63 -13.23 6.71
C ALA A 48 -12.31 -12.76 7.32
N ARG A 49 -11.72 -11.68 6.80
CA ARG A 49 -10.49 -11.07 7.32
C ARG A 49 -10.71 -10.44 8.69
N THR A 50 -11.82 -9.75 8.89
CA THR A 50 -12.22 -9.21 10.19
C THR A 50 -12.35 -10.32 11.24
N LEU A 51 -12.90 -11.48 10.86
CA LEU A 51 -12.97 -12.64 11.74
C LEU A 51 -11.59 -13.26 11.98
N LEU A 52 -10.73 -13.34 10.95
CA LEU A 52 -9.36 -13.83 11.05
C LEU A 52 -8.54 -13.00 12.05
N TYR A 53 -8.64 -11.68 11.97
CA TYR A 53 -7.88 -10.72 12.77
C TYR A 53 -8.57 -10.31 14.08
N ARG A 54 -9.71 -10.91 14.43
CA ARG A 54 -10.55 -10.47 15.55
C ARG A 54 -9.77 -10.21 16.84
N GLU A 55 -8.88 -11.12 17.23
CA GLU A 55 -8.10 -10.98 18.47
C GLU A 55 -7.15 -9.78 18.43
N ALA A 56 -6.40 -9.61 17.33
CA ALA A 56 -5.53 -8.45 17.12
C ALA A 56 -6.32 -7.13 17.07
N LEU A 57 -7.51 -7.12 16.46
CA LEU A 57 -8.38 -5.94 16.39
C LEU A 57 -8.95 -5.57 17.76
N GLU A 58 -9.35 -6.56 18.56
CA GLU A 58 -9.80 -6.31 19.93
C GLU A 58 -8.65 -5.86 20.84
N GLU A 59 -7.42 -6.32 20.60
CA GLU A 59 -6.23 -5.77 21.25
C GLU A 59 -6.01 -4.30 20.89
N LEU A 60 -6.09 -3.94 19.61
CA LEU A 60 -6.00 -2.55 19.13
C LEU A 60 -7.05 -1.65 19.77
N LYS A 61 -8.30 -2.11 19.91
CA LYS A 61 -9.34 -1.34 20.58
C LYS A 61 -9.04 -1.07 22.05
N ARG A 62 -8.43 -2.04 22.75
CA ARG A 62 -8.05 -1.88 24.17
C ARG A 62 -6.78 -1.08 24.37
N ASN A 63 -5.79 -1.27 23.51
CA ASN A 63 -4.50 -0.61 23.56
C ASN A 63 -4.02 -0.26 22.13
N PRO A 64 -4.48 0.87 21.57
CA PRO A 64 -4.08 1.30 20.24
C PRO A 64 -2.57 1.47 20.10
N ARG A 65 -1.87 1.80 21.19
CA ARG A 65 -0.42 2.03 21.21
C ARG A 65 0.43 0.78 21.12
N ILE A 66 -0.16 -0.42 21.10
CA ILE A 66 0.60 -1.68 20.98
C ILE A 66 1.40 -1.76 19.68
N VAL A 67 0.94 -1.06 18.64
CA VAL A 67 1.60 -0.99 17.33
C VAL A 67 2.67 0.09 17.27
N ASP A 68 2.63 1.06 18.19
CA ASP A 68 3.41 2.27 18.09
C ASP A 68 4.89 1.92 18.14
N VAL A 69 5.62 2.38 17.14
CA VAL A 69 7.07 2.36 17.19
C VAL A 69 7.52 3.56 17.99
N ARG A 70 8.43 3.38 18.94
CA ARG A 70 8.97 4.50 19.71
C ARG A 70 9.78 5.46 18.83
N GLU A 71 9.96 6.68 19.30
CA GLU A 71 10.92 7.60 18.68
C GLU A 71 12.36 7.21 19.04
N CYS A 72 13.30 7.55 18.16
CA CYS A 72 14.72 7.35 18.44
C CYS A 72 15.19 8.31 19.54
N ALA A 73 15.89 7.79 20.54
CA ALA A 73 16.63 8.62 21.47
C ALA A 73 17.90 9.19 20.82
N GLU A 74 18.46 10.25 21.40
CA GLU A 74 19.70 10.84 20.90
C GLU A 74 20.86 9.84 21.00
N GLY A 75 21.62 9.71 19.90
CA GLY A 75 22.78 8.81 19.85
C GLY A 75 22.45 7.32 19.63
N GLU A 76 21.18 6.94 19.43
CA GLU A 76 20.85 5.58 19.00
C GLU A 76 21.35 5.30 17.57
N GLY A 77 22.10 4.21 17.41
CA GLY A 77 22.69 3.82 16.14
C GLY A 77 21.73 3.08 15.18
N ASP A 78 22.18 2.86 13.95
CA ASP A 78 21.42 2.38 12.79
C ASP A 78 20.61 1.07 12.96
N GLN A 79 20.87 0.28 14.00
CA GLN A 79 20.18 -0.98 14.27
C GLN A 79 18.97 -0.84 15.21
N SER A 80 18.75 0.34 15.81
CA SER A 80 17.64 0.55 16.73
C SER A 80 16.29 0.51 16.01
N LEU A 81 15.33 -0.18 16.63
CA LEU A 81 13.94 -0.19 16.17
C LEU A 81 13.22 1.04 16.73
N CYS A 82 13.38 2.16 16.03
CA CYS A 82 12.75 3.42 16.37
C CYS A 82 12.49 4.20 15.08
N LEU A 83 11.52 5.11 15.10
CA LEU A 83 11.37 6.02 13.95
C LEU A 83 12.12 7.33 14.25
N PRO A 84 12.94 7.79 13.30
CA PRO A 84 13.68 9.03 13.44
C PRO A 84 12.70 10.19 13.62
N LYS A 85 13.15 11.22 14.36
CA LYS A 85 12.37 12.45 14.50
C LYS A 85 12.20 13.10 13.13
N ALA A 86 11.04 13.72 12.91
CA ALA A 86 10.84 14.55 11.73
C ALA A 86 11.95 15.60 11.63
N SER A 87 12.43 15.91 10.41
CA SER A 87 13.51 16.88 10.23
C SER A 87 13.08 18.25 10.78
N ALA A 88 13.57 18.62 11.96
CA ALA A 88 13.14 19.80 12.71
C ALA A 88 13.46 21.14 12.03
N GLY A 89 14.26 21.15 10.96
CA GLY A 89 14.68 22.35 10.24
C GLY A 89 13.68 22.90 9.22
N GLY A 90 12.54 22.26 9.02
CA GLY A 90 11.77 22.44 7.80
C GLY A 90 12.60 22.01 6.57
N VAL A 91 11.95 21.80 5.43
CA VAL A 91 12.73 21.73 4.19
C VAL A 91 13.26 23.15 3.93
N PRO A 92 14.58 23.36 3.76
CA PRO A 92 15.12 24.67 3.45
C PRO A 92 14.37 25.33 2.29
N ALA A 93 14.12 26.64 2.41
CA ALA A 93 13.53 27.42 1.32
C ALA A 93 14.29 27.17 0.02
N ALA A 94 13.53 26.96 -1.06
CA ALA A 94 14.02 26.43 -2.34
C ALA A 94 15.35 27.06 -2.78
N VAL A 95 16.43 26.28 -2.73
CA VAL A 95 17.65 26.62 -3.47
C VAL A 95 17.31 26.40 -4.94
N ALA A 96 17.47 27.45 -5.73
CA ALA A 96 17.10 27.53 -7.14
C ALA A 96 17.33 26.22 -7.91
N ALA A 97 16.23 25.69 -8.48
CA ALA A 97 16.14 24.88 -9.71
C ALA A 97 17.36 24.00 -10.06
N LYS A 98 17.93 23.29 -9.10
CA LYS A 98 18.82 22.17 -9.42
C LYS A 98 17.96 20.94 -9.70
N PRO A 99 18.28 20.15 -10.74
CA PRO A 99 17.65 18.85 -10.96
C PRO A 99 17.67 18.04 -9.67
N THR A 100 16.68 17.16 -9.49
CA THR A 100 16.70 16.14 -8.44
C THR A 100 18.09 15.49 -8.42
N ALA A 101 18.83 15.67 -7.32
CA ALA A 101 20.26 15.34 -7.31
C ALA A 101 20.46 13.82 -7.38
N ARG A 102 19.68 13.09 -6.59
CA ARG A 102 19.56 11.63 -6.65
C ARG A 102 18.09 11.23 -6.59
N ARG A 103 17.78 10.11 -7.24
CA ARG A 103 16.45 9.47 -7.19
C ARG A 103 16.62 8.14 -6.49
N ILE A 104 16.03 7.98 -5.31
CA ILE A 104 16.18 6.81 -4.46
C ILE A 104 14.84 6.11 -4.34
N ALA A 105 14.80 4.80 -4.57
CA ALA A 105 13.57 4.03 -4.43
C ALA A 105 13.74 2.85 -3.47
N LEU A 106 12.74 2.65 -2.62
CA LEU A 106 12.61 1.48 -1.75
C LEU A 106 11.31 0.76 -2.08
N LEU A 107 11.41 -0.50 -2.50
CA LEU A 107 10.26 -1.33 -2.83
C LEU A 107 10.21 -2.50 -1.84
N ILE A 108 9.06 -2.71 -1.24
CA ILE A 108 8.81 -3.75 -0.25
C ILE A 108 7.69 -4.64 -0.76
N GLY A 109 7.99 -5.93 -0.95
CA GLY A 109 7.03 -6.92 -1.44
C GLY A 109 6.87 -8.05 -0.44
N ASN A 110 5.73 -8.10 0.25
CA ASN A 110 5.42 -9.11 1.24
C ASN A 110 4.39 -10.09 0.70
N TYR A 111 4.75 -11.37 0.62
CA TYR A 111 3.89 -12.37 0.00
C TYR A 111 3.96 -13.76 0.66
N ARG A 112 5.01 -14.08 1.41
CA ARG A 112 5.14 -15.34 2.18
C ARG A 112 4.74 -15.12 3.64
N TYR A 113 3.46 -15.23 3.92
CA TYR A 113 2.92 -15.07 5.27
C TYR A 113 2.80 -16.41 5.99
N GLN A 114 2.98 -16.39 7.31
CA GLN A 114 2.79 -17.56 8.14
C GLN A 114 1.29 -17.84 8.34
N SER A 115 0.93 -19.13 8.32
CA SER A 115 -0.44 -19.56 8.65
C SER A 115 -0.86 -19.02 10.03
N PRO A 116 -2.10 -18.51 10.18
CA PRO A 116 -3.22 -18.61 9.24
C PRO A 116 -3.38 -17.42 8.28
N ILE A 117 -2.42 -16.50 8.20
CA ILE A 117 -2.47 -15.40 7.24
C ILE A 117 -2.19 -15.97 5.83
N PRO A 118 -3.09 -15.79 4.85
CA PRO A 118 -2.88 -16.29 3.51
C PRO A 118 -1.66 -15.65 2.85
N SER A 119 -0.84 -16.44 2.15
CA SER A 119 0.20 -15.91 1.28
C SER A 119 -0.41 -15.22 0.06
N LEU A 120 0.34 -14.28 -0.54
CA LEU A 120 -0.03 -13.57 -1.77
C LEU A 120 0.82 -14.08 -2.94
N GLU A 121 0.33 -13.94 -4.16
CA GLU A 121 1.03 -14.47 -5.34
C GLU A 121 1.79 -13.38 -6.12
N THR A 122 1.18 -12.20 -6.29
CA THR A 122 1.69 -11.14 -7.17
C THR A 122 2.80 -10.24 -6.58
N PRO A 123 2.89 -9.95 -5.26
CA PRO A 123 3.80 -8.90 -4.78
C PRO A 123 5.27 -9.11 -5.14
N SER A 124 5.73 -10.36 -5.30
CA SER A 124 7.10 -10.61 -5.77
C SER A 124 7.33 -10.13 -7.20
N SER A 125 6.38 -10.42 -8.10
CA SER A 125 6.44 -10.00 -9.50
C SER A 125 6.27 -8.48 -9.62
N ASP A 126 5.33 -7.93 -8.86
CA ASP A 126 5.02 -6.50 -8.84
C ASP A 126 6.26 -5.66 -8.47
N VAL A 127 6.95 -5.99 -7.37
CA VAL A 127 8.15 -5.24 -6.97
C VAL A 127 9.30 -5.39 -7.96
N ASP A 128 9.47 -6.56 -8.59
CA ASP A 128 10.55 -6.78 -9.56
C ASP A 128 10.33 -5.95 -10.82
N GLN A 129 9.10 -5.92 -11.34
CA GLN A 129 8.77 -5.20 -12.57
C GLN A 129 8.70 -3.69 -12.34
N VAL A 130 8.19 -3.23 -11.19
CA VAL A 130 8.25 -1.82 -10.81
C VAL A 130 9.70 -1.38 -10.62
N ALA A 131 10.55 -2.21 -9.98
CA ALA A 131 11.98 -1.91 -9.84
C ALA A 131 12.65 -1.74 -11.21
N ALA A 132 12.37 -2.63 -12.16
CA ALA A 132 12.92 -2.54 -13.51
C ALA A 132 12.51 -1.23 -14.19
N SER A 133 11.23 -0.87 -14.15
CA SER A 133 10.71 0.38 -14.73
C SER A 133 11.33 1.63 -14.08
N LEU A 134 11.43 1.68 -12.74
CA LEU A 134 12.03 2.81 -12.03
C LEU A 134 13.53 2.96 -12.36
N ARG A 135 14.29 1.86 -12.45
CA ARG A 135 15.71 1.90 -12.83
C ARG A 135 15.88 2.37 -14.27
N GLN A 136 15.21 1.69 -15.21
CA GLN A 136 15.47 1.82 -16.64
C GLN A 136 14.86 3.08 -17.24
N LYS A 137 13.68 3.50 -16.78
CA LYS A 137 12.95 4.62 -17.38
C LYS A 137 13.08 5.92 -16.62
N LEU A 138 13.30 5.86 -15.30
CA LEU A 138 13.30 7.04 -14.44
C LEU A 138 14.66 7.29 -13.75
N GLY A 139 15.60 6.35 -13.84
CA GLY A 139 16.95 6.49 -13.31
C GLY A 139 17.03 6.46 -11.77
N PHE A 140 16.17 5.69 -11.10
CA PHE A 140 16.24 5.51 -9.65
C PHE A 140 17.34 4.53 -9.24
N ASP A 141 18.03 4.83 -8.14
CA ASP A 141 18.73 3.84 -7.32
C ASP A 141 17.68 3.02 -6.54
N VAL A 142 17.41 1.81 -7.01
CA VAL A 142 16.30 0.98 -6.50
C VAL A 142 16.81 -0.10 -5.55
N ARG A 143 16.22 -0.14 -4.35
CA ARG A 143 16.39 -1.19 -3.34
C ARG A 143 15.10 -1.98 -3.21
N VAL A 144 15.22 -3.31 -3.22
CA VAL A 144 14.08 -4.21 -3.10
C VAL A 144 14.25 -5.06 -1.85
N ILE A 145 13.21 -5.11 -1.01
CA ILE A 145 13.11 -5.99 0.15
C ILE A 145 11.90 -6.89 -0.05
N LYS A 146 12.11 -8.20 0.02
CA LYS A 146 11.04 -9.19 -0.10
C LYS A 146 10.80 -9.87 1.24
N ASN A 147 9.52 -10.05 1.58
CA ASN A 147 9.09 -10.67 2.84
C ASN A 147 9.75 -10.01 4.06
N ALA A 148 9.59 -8.70 4.15
CA ALA A 148 10.12 -7.86 5.22
C ALA A 148 9.33 -8.03 6.51
N THR A 149 10.05 -8.18 7.63
CA THR A 149 9.47 -8.09 8.97
C THR A 149 9.19 -6.64 9.36
N LYS A 150 8.40 -6.38 10.42
CA LYS A 150 8.22 -5.02 10.94
C LYS A 150 9.56 -4.30 11.18
N PRO A 151 10.55 -4.93 11.85
CA PRO A 151 11.87 -4.33 11.99
C PRO A 151 12.60 -4.02 10.68
N ASP A 152 12.50 -4.88 9.67
CA ASP A 152 13.14 -4.64 8.38
C ASP A 152 12.54 -3.42 7.68
N MET A 153 11.20 -3.32 7.67
CA MET A 153 10.48 -2.20 7.05
C MET A 153 10.84 -0.87 7.74
N ILE A 154 10.83 -0.84 9.07
CA ILE A 154 11.17 0.38 9.84
C ILE A 154 12.62 0.78 9.58
N ARG A 155 13.57 -0.15 9.65
CA ARG A 155 14.99 0.15 9.41
C ARG A 155 15.22 0.64 7.99
N ALA A 156 14.57 0.05 6.99
CA ALA A 156 14.72 0.43 5.59
C ALA A 156 14.26 1.87 5.35
N VAL A 157 13.10 2.25 5.88
CA VAL A 157 12.59 3.63 5.73
C VAL A 157 13.41 4.60 6.59
N ALA A 158 13.84 4.21 7.78
CA ALA A 158 14.74 5.03 8.61
C ALA A 158 16.11 5.25 7.93
N ALA A 159 16.63 4.27 7.18
CA ALA A 159 17.84 4.43 6.39
C ALA A 159 17.67 5.47 5.27
N LEU A 160 16.51 5.48 4.59
CA LEU A 160 16.19 6.55 3.63
C LEU A 160 16.21 7.93 4.29
N ALA A 161 15.68 8.05 5.52
CA ALA A 161 15.67 9.31 6.24
C ALA A 161 17.07 9.83 6.59
N ARG A 162 18.04 8.93 6.81
CA ARG A 162 19.45 9.29 7.06
C ARG A 162 20.22 9.63 5.79
N GLU A 163 19.89 8.98 4.68
CA GLU A 163 20.65 9.09 3.44
C GLU A 163 20.15 10.21 2.52
N ALA A 164 18.84 10.39 2.43
CA ALA A 164 18.23 11.34 1.51
C ALA A 164 18.57 12.77 1.95
N GLY A 165 18.88 13.62 0.97
CA GLY A 165 18.99 15.07 1.14
C GLY A 165 17.73 15.80 0.66
N PRO A 166 17.57 17.09 1.00
CA PRO A 166 16.42 17.89 0.54
C PRO A 166 16.26 17.99 -0.98
N ALA A 167 17.33 17.83 -1.76
CA ALA A 167 17.31 17.87 -3.22
C ALA A 167 17.03 16.50 -3.87
N ASP A 168 16.92 15.43 -3.09
CA ASP A 168 16.66 14.10 -3.62
C ASP A 168 15.16 13.87 -3.85
N SER A 169 14.83 12.95 -4.76
CA SER A 169 13.49 12.42 -4.95
C SER A 169 13.44 11.00 -4.38
N VAL A 170 12.44 10.72 -3.55
CA VAL A 170 12.26 9.44 -2.88
C VAL A 170 10.95 8.80 -3.33
N PHE A 171 11.05 7.53 -3.70
CA PHE A 171 9.91 6.71 -4.08
C PHE A 171 9.83 5.48 -3.19
N VAL A 172 8.72 5.28 -2.50
CA VAL A 172 8.46 4.09 -1.71
C VAL A 172 7.34 3.30 -2.38
N TYR A 173 7.53 2.01 -2.60
CA TYR A 173 6.49 1.10 -3.05
C TYR A 173 6.27 0.02 -2.00
N TYR A 174 5.02 -0.25 -1.66
CA TYR A 174 4.66 -1.39 -0.81
C TYR A 174 3.60 -2.23 -1.51
N ALA A 175 3.82 -3.54 -1.57
CA ALA A 175 2.82 -4.52 -1.95
C ALA A 175 2.73 -5.62 -0.89
N GLY A 176 1.53 -5.89 -0.38
CA GLY A 176 1.32 -6.87 0.68
C GLY A 176 -0.01 -6.71 1.40
N HIS A 177 -0.21 -7.49 2.47
CA HIS A 177 -1.40 -7.33 3.30
C HIS A 177 -1.42 -5.98 4.01
N GLY A 178 -2.61 -5.37 4.06
CA GLY A 178 -2.93 -4.26 4.93
C GLY A 178 -4.36 -4.42 5.47
N TYR A 179 -4.70 -3.78 6.58
CA TYR A 179 -6.05 -3.85 7.15
C TYR A 179 -6.52 -2.46 7.54
N GLN A 180 -7.77 -2.13 7.24
CA GLN A 180 -8.41 -0.90 7.68
C GLN A 180 -9.47 -1.24 8.72
N MET A 181 -9.38 -0.61 9.89
CA MET A 181 -10.42 -0.71 10.91
C MET A 181 -11.63 0.14 10.50
N ASP A 182 -12.81 -0.48 10.40
CA ASP A 182 -14.04 0.20 9.98
C ASP A 182 -14.49 1.31 10.95
N ASP A 183 -14.26 1.12 12.25
CA ASP A 183 -14.73 2.01 13.32
C ASP A 183 -13.92 3.31 13.42
N THR A 184 -12.60 3.22 13.25
CA THR A 184 -11.65 4.32 13.39
C THR A 184 -11.16 4.85 12.05
N GLY A 185 -11.34 4.08 10.97
CA GLY A 185 -10.71 4.32 9.68
C GLY A 185 -9.18 4.16 9.69
N MET A 186 -8.58 3.66 10.78
CA MET A 186 -7.13 3.52 10.89
C MET A 186 -6.65 2.34 10.03
N GLY A 187 -5.67 2.62 9.17
CA GLY A 187 -5.02 1.64 8.31
C GLY A 187 -3.75 1.10 8.93
N TYR A 188 -3.43 -0.15 8.61
CA TYR A 188 -2.25 -0.86 9.05
C TYR A 188 -1.65 -1.66 7.92
N TRP A 189 -0.33 -1.63 7.77
CA TRP A 189 0.39 -2.66 7.01
C TRP A 189 0.67 -3.87 7.90
N ILE A 190 0.58 -5.06 7.30
CA ILE A 190 0.84 -6.34 7.95
C ILE A 190 2.12 -6.93 7.35
N PRO A 191 3.25 -6.87 8.08
CA PRO A 191 4.51 -7.49 7.69
C PRO A 191 4.45 -9.03 7.76
N VAL A 192 5.46 -9.73 7.24
CA VAL A 192 5.42 -11.21 7.18
C VAL A 192 5.54 -11.90 8.54
N ASP A 193 6.05 -11.19 9.55
CA ASP A 193 6.03 -11.58 10.97
C ASP A 193 4.79 -11.07 11.72
N GLY A 194 3.80 -10.55 10.99
CA GLY A 194 2.48 -10.19 11.49
C GLY A 194 1.75 -11.37 12.12
N SER A 195 0.90 -11.09 13.10
CA SER A 195 0.08 -12.08 13.79
C SER A 195 -1.39 -11.76 13.66
N VAL A 196 -2.22 -12.81 13.68
CA VAL A 196 -3.68 -12.68 13.78
C VAL A 196 -4.17 -12.49 15.23
N LYS A 197 -3.32 -12.84 16.20
CA LYS A 197 -3.63 -12.80 17.64
C LYS A 197 -3.23 -11.49 18.30
N THR A 198 -2.23 -10.82 17.75
CA THR A 198 -1.73 -9.54 18.27
C THR A 198 -1.36 -8.61 17.12
N ALA A 199 -1.62 -7.32 17.31
CA ALA A 199 -1.26 -6.28 16.35
C ALA A 199 0.16 -5.74 16.57
N ALA A 200 0.92 -6.21 17.57
CA ALA A 200 2.23 -5.65 17.92
C ALA A 200 3.22 -5.53 16.74
N GLN A 201 3.13 -6.45 15.77
CA GLN A 201 3.96 -6.44 14.55
C GLN A 201 3.34 -5.71 13.36
N TRP A 202 2.18 -5.09 13.51
CA TRP A 202 1.58 -4.28 12.46
C TRP A 202 2.19 -2.88 12.47
N ILE A 203 2.09 -2.16 11.36
CA ILE A 203 2.57 -0.78 11.23
C ILE A 203 1.39 0.12 10.90
N SER A 204 1.08 1.08 11.78
CA SER A 204 -0.03 1.99 11.59
C SER A 204 0.25 3.04 10.51
N ASN A 205 -0.80 3.56 9.89
CA ASN A 205 -0.71 4.71 9.00
C ASN A 205 -0.09 5.93 9.69
N ALA A 206 -0.32 6.11 10.99
CA ALA A 206 0.34 7.17 11.76
C ALA A 206 1.87 7.01 11.77
N ASP A 207 2.36 5.79 12.03
CA ASP A 207 3.80 5.50 12.00
C ASP A 207 4.40 5.57 10.59
N ILE A 208 3.66 5.13 9.57
CA ILE A 208 4.07 5.31 8.16
C ILE A 208 4.21 6.81 7.86
N SER A 209 3.22 7.63 8.23
CA SER A 209 3.30 9.09 8.04
C SER A 209 4.50 9.70 8.75
N ARG A 210 4.79 9.26 9.97
CA ARG A 210 5.93 9.74 10.76
C ARG A 210 7.27 9.35 10.13
N LEU A 211 7.39 8.12 9.64
CA LEU A 211 8.52 7.63 8.87
C LEU A 211 8.75 8.46 7.61
N LEU A 212 7.69 8.72 6.83
CA LEU A 212 7.78 9.56 5.63
C LEU A 212 8.18 11.01 5.97
N GLY A 213 7.63 11.57 7.05
CA GLY A 213 7.94 12.92 7.51
C GLY A 213 9.40 13.11 7.95
N ALA A 214 10.05 12.05 8.39
CA ALA A 214 11.47 12.05 8.75
C ALA A 214 12.40 12.07 7.53
N ILE A 215 11.93 11.70 6.34
CA ILE A 215 12.72 11.76 5.11
C ILE A 215 12.76 13.22 4.62
N PRO A 216 13.94 13.88 4.57
CA PRO A 216 14.04 15.31 4.29
C PRO A 216 13.81 15.67 2.80
N ALA A 217 13.66 14.67 1.94
CA ALA A 217 13.43 14.84 0.51
C ALA A 217 12.22 15.73 0.21
N ARG A 218 12.38 16.60 -0.80
CA ARG A 218 11.32 17.50 -1.27
C ARG A 218 10.25 16.79 -2.08
N GLN A 219 10.62 15.72 -2.78
CA GLN A 219 9.72 14.93 -3.60
C GLN A 219 9.67 13.55 -2.98
N LEU A 220 8.52 13.19 -2.40
CA LEU A 220 8.28 11.89 -1.83
C LEU A 220 6.95 11.32 -2.34
N MET A 221 7.04 10.15 -2.97
CA MET A 221 5.87 9.37 -3.38
C MET A 221 5.84 8.05 -2.62
N LEU A 222 4.71 7.72 -2.00
CA LEU A 222 4.38 6.38 -1.55
C LEU A 222 3.34 5.77 -2.50
N VAL A 223 3.67 4.65 -3.12
CA VAL A 223 2.72 3.82 -3.86
C VAL A 223 2.41 2.57 -3.03
N SER A 224 1.15 2.38 -2.65
CA SER A 224 0.72 1.29 -1.76
C SER A 224 -0.29 0.39 -2.45
N ASP A 225 0.15 -0.79 -2.84
CA ASP A 225 -0.65 -1.89 -3.35
C ASP A 225 -1.06 -2.83 -2.21
N SER A 226 -1.94 -2.31 -1.35
CA SER A 226 -2.45 -2.99 -0.17
C SER A 226 -3.75 -2.31 0.26
N CYS A 227 -4.60 -2.98 1.04
CA CYS A 227 -5.74 -2.35 1.70
C CYS A 227 -5.25 -1.28 2.68
N PHE A 228 -5.06 -0.08 2.13
CA PHE A 228 -4.48 1.07 2.76
C PHE A 228 -5.57 2.12 2.81
N SER A 229 -5.98 2.47 4.02
CA SER A 229 -7.04 3.45 4.21
C SER A 229 -6.62 4.80 3.67
N GLY A 230 -7.50 5.45 2.91
CA GLY A 230 -7.41 6.86 2.53
C GLY A 230 -7.38 7.85 3.70
N THR A 231 -7.22 7.38 4.95
CA THR A 231 -7.04 8.24 6.13
C THR A 231 -5.62 8.75 6.30
N LEU A 232 -4.62 8.14 5.65
CA LEU A 232 -3.26 8.65 5.66
C LEU A 232 -3.13 9.98 4.89
N ALA A 233 -3.99 10.19 3.89
CA ALA A 233 -3.82 11.26 2.93
C ALA A 233 -5.15 11.93 2.62
N ARG A 234 -5.20 13.27 2.69
CA ARG A 234 -6.38 14.01 2.21
C ARG A 234 -6.41 13.97 0.70
N GLU A 235 -7.59 13.77 0.11
CA GLU A 235 -7.75 13.80 -1.35
C GLU A 235 -7.01 15.00 -1.94
N HIS A 236 -6.12 14.71 -2.87
CA HIS A 236 -5.28 15.72 -3.50
C HIS A 236 -5.66 15.81 -4.97
N ASN A 237 -6.25 16.94 -5.33
CA ASN A 237 -6.43 17.36 -6.72
C ASN A 237 -5.67 18.69 -6.85
N PRO A 238 -4.56 18.74 -7.60
CA PRO A 238 -3.76 19.97 -7.71
C PRO A 238 -4.54 21.14 -8.36
N GLY A 239 -5.75 20.89 -8.89
CA GLY A 239 -6.58 21.88 -9.58
C GLY A 239 -6.06 22.12 -11.01
N ILE A 240 -6.94 22.55 -11.91
CA ILE A 240 -6.62 22.81 -13.33
C ILE A 240 -5.65 23.99 -13.51
N ALA A 241 -5.31 24.72 -12.43
CA ALA A 241 -4.23 25.69 -12.43
C ALA A 241 -2.89 24.93 -12.50
N ALA A 242 -2.48 24.61 -13.73
CA ALA A 242 -1.21 23.98 -14.06
C ALA A 242 -0.06 24.77 -13.44
N PHE A 243 0.37 24.36 -12.25
CA PHE A 243 1.65 24.79 -11.71
C PHE A 243 2.72 24.28 -12.67
N SER A 244 3.55 25.19 -13.17
CA SER A 244 4.73 24.80 -13.94
C SER A 244 5.55 23.79 -13.11
N PRO A 245 6.25 22.82 -13.73
CA PRO A 245 7.10 21.88 -12.98
C PRO A 245 8.05 22.59 -11.98
N GLY A 246 8.50 23.81 -12.31
CA GLY A 246 9.31 24.64 -11.42
C GLY A 246 8.58 25.16 -10.18
N GLU A 247 7.26 25.36 -10.22
CA GLU A 247 6.45 25.74 -9.04
C GLU A 247 6.17 24.53 -8.14
N VAL A 248 5.90 23.37 -8.73
CA VAL A 248 5.77 22.11 -8.00
C VAL A 248 7.05 21.80 -7.22
N LEU A 249 8.22 21.92 -7.86
CA LEU A 249 9.52 21.67 -7.22
C LEU A 249 9.86 22.67 -6.09
N ARG A 250 9.21 23.84 -6.06
CA ARG A 250 9.35 24.83 -4.97
C ARG A 250 8.56 24.47 -3.71
N LYS A 251 7.75 23.42 -3.76
CA LYS A 251 7.01 22.88 -2.61
C LYS A 251 7.58 21.53 -2.17
N ARG A 252 7.54 21.25 -0.87
CA ARG A 252 7.70 19.86 -0.40
C ARG A 252 6.42 19.09 -0.71
N SER A 253 6.54 18.02 -1.49
CA SER A 253 5.44 17.15 -1.87
C SER A 253 5.63 15.79 -1.22
N VAL A 254 4.73 15.43 -0.29
CA VAL A 254 4.60 14.06 0.22
C VAL A 254 3.24 13.53 -0.18
N LEU A 255 3.23 12.56 -1.09
CA LEU A 255 2.01 12.08 -1.75
C LEU A 255 1.89 10.57 -1.66
N VAL A 256 0.65 10.10 -1.69
CA VAL A 256 0.33 8.67 -1.73
C VAL A 256 -0.57 8.36 -2.91
N LEU A 257 -0.24 7.30 -3.64
CA LEU A 257 -1.12 6.60 -4.57
C LEU A 257 -1.38 5.20 -4.02
N SER A 258 -2.63 4.87 -3.69
CA SER A 258 -2.98 3.54 -3.17
C SER A 258 -3.94 2.80 -4.08
N SER A 259 -3.93 1.47 -4.01
CA SER A 259 -4.83 0.60 -4.78
C SER A 259 -6.30 0.83 -4.42
N GLY A 260 -6.59 1.25 -3.19
CA GLY A 260 -7.89 1.76 -2.76
C GLY A 260 -9.01 0.73 -2.81
N GLY A 261 -9.28 0.10 -1.67
CA GLY A 261 -10.32 -0.90 -1.49
C GLY A 261 -9.83 -2.19 -0.84
N GLU A 262 -10.76 -3.11 -0.63
CA GLU A 262 -10.49 -4.49 -0.22
C GLU A 262 -10.21 -5.28 -1.51
N GLU A 263 -9.08 -5.96 -1.64
CA GLU A 263 -8.81 -6.72 -2.87
C GLU A 263 -9.58 -8.04 -2.88
N PRO A 264 -10.44 -8.31 -3.88
CA PRO A 264 -10.63 -9.63 -4.41
C PRO A 264 -9.56 -9.88 -5.48
N VAL A 265 -9.11 -11.12 -5.58
CA VAL A 265 -8.50 -11.63 -6.81
C VAL A 265 -9.05 -13.04 -6.98
N SER A 266 -9.59 -13.28 -8.19
CA SER A 266 -9.42 -14.57 -8.87
C SER A 266 -7.93 -14.86 -8.88
N ASP A 267 -7.54 -16.11 -8.66
CA ASP A 267 -6.21 -16.55 -8.21
C ASP A 267 -4.98 -16.09 -9.04
N GLU A 268 -5.05 -15.20 -10.04
CA GLU A 268 -3.95 -14.89 -10.98
C GLU A 268 -3.67 -13.41 -11.28
N GLY A 269 -4.42 -12.45 -10.72
CA GLY A 269 -4.22 -11.04 -11.08
C GLY A 269 -4.36 -10.82 -12.60
N LYS A 270 -3.50 -9.98 -13.21
CA LYS A 270 -3.38 -9.81 -14.67
C LYS A 270 -1.92 -9.88 -15.09
N ASP A 271 -1.60 -10.81 -15.97
CA ASP A 271 -0.23 -11.09 -16.45
C ASP A 271 0.78 -11.32 -15.29
N GLY A 272 0.34 -11.97 -14.19
CA GLY A 272 1.19 -12.21 -13.02
C GLY A 272 1.37 -11.01 -12.09
N HIS A 273 0.57 -9.97 -12.26
CA HIS A 273 0.57 -8.75 -11.45
C HIS A 273 -0.78 -8.51 -10.78
N SER A 274 -0.81 -7.75 -9.67
CA SER A 274 -2.09 -7.24 -9.18
C SER A 274 -2.74 -6.34 -10.24
N ILE A 275 -4.06 -6.16 -10.21
CA ILE A 275 -4.75 -5.26 -11.16
C ILE A 275 -4.20 -3.83 -11.04
N PHE A 276 -3.97 -3.37 -9.82
CA PHE A 276 -3.37 -2.07 -9.56
C PHE A 276 -1.95 -1.96 -10.10
N ALA A 277 -1.07 -2.91 -9.77
CA ALA A 277 0.31 -2.93 -10.22
C ALA A 277 0.40 -2.99 -11.75
N TRP A 278 -0.44 -3.78 -12.41
CA TRP A 278 -0.50 -3.87 -13.86
C TRP A 278 -0.85 -2.51 -14.50
N HIS A 279 -1.89 -1.83 -14.00
CA HIS A 279 -2.27 -0.51 -14.52
C HIS A 279 -1.23 0.57 -14.16
N PHE A 280 -0.58 0.46 -13.00
CA PHE A 280 0.52 1.34 -12.60
C PHE A 280 1.72 1.20 -13.55
N LEU A 281 2.16 -0.02 -13.83
CA LEU A 281 3.24 -0.31 -14.77
C LEU A 281 2.93 0.23 -16.17
N ARG A 282 1.71 0.02 -16.68
CA ARG A 282 1.30 0.59 -17.98
C ARG A 282 1.26 2.12 -17.98
N SER A 283 0.99 2.73 -16.85
CA SER A 283 1.03 4.19 -16.72
C SER A 283 2.46 4.70 -16.70
N LEU A 284 3.39 3.98 -16.06
CA LEU A 284 4.83 4.24 -16.14
C LEU A 284 5.36 4.04 -17.58
N ASP A 285 4.85 3.07 -18.32
CA ASP A 285 5.28 2.79 -19.69
C ASP A 285 4.94 3.90 -20.69
N ARG A 286 3.89 4.67 -20.39
CA ARG A 286 3.40 5.77 -21.22
C ARG A 286 4.01 7.12 -20.85
N LEU A 287 4.89 7.16 -19.85
CA LEU A 287 5.55 8.39 -19.45
C LEU A 287 6.41 8.95 -20.58
N GLY A 288 6.19 10.22 -20.90
CA GLY A 288 7.00 11.00 -21.80
C GLY A 288 7.44 12.29 -21.12
N GLY A 289 8.75 12.51 -21.01
CA GLY A 289 9.32 13.68 -20.32
C GLY A 289 8.89 13.77 -18.85
N THR A 290 8.57 14.97 -18.38
CA THR A 290 8.12 15.23 -17.00
C THR A 290 6.60 15.15 -16.91
N THR A 291 6.09 14.23 -16.08
CA THR A 291 4.66 14.03 -15.83
C THR A 291 4.37 14.19 -14.34
N ILE A 292 3.29 14.90 -13.99
CA ILE A 292 2.86 15.04 -12.60
C ILE A 292 2.20 13.76 -12.08
N GLY A 293 2.34 13.48 -10.80
CA GLY A 293 1.84 12.25 -10.18
C GLY A 293 0.33 12.11 -10.27
N PHE A 294 -0.41 13.23 -10.24
CA PHE A 294 -1.85 13.22 -10.45
C PHE A 294 -2.27 12.64 -11.82
N GLU A 295 -1.52 12.89 -12.90
CA GLU A 295 -1.83 12.34 -14.22
C GLU A 295 -1.54 10.83 -14.30
N VAL A 296 -0.48 10.37 -13.64
CA VAL A 296 -0.21 8.93 -13.48
C VAL A 296 -1.36 8.27 -12.73
N TYR A 297 -1.78 8.85 -11.61
CA TYR A 297 -2.95 8.40 -10.84
C TYR A 297 -4.21 8.32 -11.70
N ARG A 298 -4.53 9.35 -12.49
CA ARG A 298 -5.73 9.35 -13.35
C ARG A 298 -5.72 8.20 -14.34
N GLY A 299 -4.56 7.89 -14.93
CA GLY A 299 -4.36 6.74 -15.80
C GLY A 299 -4.63 5.41 -15.09
N VAL A 300 -4.06 5.25 -13.88
CA VAL A 300 -4.26 4.05 -13.04
C VAL A 300 -5.71 3.90 -12.65
N ARG A 301 -6.31 4.94 -12.04
CA ARG A 301 -7.71 4.90 -11.57
C ARG A 301 -8.67 4.58 -12.70
N LYS A 302 -8.50 5.19 -13.88
CA LYS A 302 -9.35 4.89 -15.03
C LYS A 302 -9.28 3.40 -15.39
N GLY A 303 -8.08 2.85 -15.55
CA GLY A 303 -7.91 1.46 -15.94
C GLY A 303 -8.45 0.48 -14.90
N VAL A 304 -8.07 0.69 -13.63
CA VAL A 304 -8.52 -0.16 -12.53
C VAL A 304 -10.05 -0.13 -12.39
N SER A 305 -10.66 1.05 -12.39
CA SER A 305 -12.12 1.18 -12.20
C SER A 305 -12.96 0.78 -13.42
N GLU A 306 -12.36 0.64 -14.60
CA GLU A 306 -13.01 0.05 -15.78
C GLU A 306 -13.12 -1.47 -15.63
N GLU A 307 -12.03 -2.12 -15.22
CA GLU A 307 -11.90 -3.57 -15.13
C GLU A 307 -12.39 -4.16 -13.80
N TYR A 308 -12.42 -3.36 -12.73
CA TYR A 308 -12.59 -3.84 -11.37
C TYR A 308 -13.37 -2.88 -10.45
N PRO A 309 -14.14 -3.35 -9.44
CA PRO A 309 -14.78 -2.47 -8.44
C PRO A 309 -13.80 -1.80 -7.46
N GLN A 310 -12.51 -1.77 -7.76
CA GLN A 310 -11.48 -1.11 -6.97
C GLN A 310 -11.41 0.38 -7.32
N GLN A 311 -11.14 1.23 -6.32
CA GLN A 311 -11.11 2.68 -6.47
C GLN A 311 -9.76 3.22 -5.97
N PRO A 312 -8.71 3.23 -6.81
CA PRO A 312 -7.43 3.81 -6.44
C PRO A 312 -7.60 5.24 -5.91
N GLN A 313 -6.79 5.58 -4.91
CA GLN A 313 -6.85 6.88 -4.24
C GLN A 313 -5.52 7.61 -4.37
N TYR A 314 -5.60 8.94 -4.49
CA TYR A 314 -4.45 9.83 -4.52
C TYR A 314 -4.61 10.96 -3.50
N GLY A 315 -3.60 11.15 -2.66
CA GLY A 315 -3.71 12.11 -1.57
C GLY A 315 -2.39 12.67 -1.07
N ALA A 316 -2.50 13.76 -0.32
CA ALA A 316 -1.40 14.44 0.34
C ALA A 316 -1.28 14.07 1.81
N VAL A 317 -0.05 13.76 2.25
CA VAL A 317 0.27 13.40 3.64
C VAL A 317 0.67 14.65 4.41
N LEU A 318 -0.33 15.38 4.90
CA LEU A 318 -0.09 16.65 5.60
C LEU A 318 0.74 16.47 6.88
N SER A 319 0.52 15.37 7.61
CA SER A 319 1.28 15.01 8.81
C SER A 319 2.76 14.74 8.53
N ALA A 320 3.12 14.39 7.29
CA ALA A 320 4.50 14.21 6.84
C ALA A 320 5.12 15.49 6.25
N GLY A 321 4.41 16.63 6.30
CA GLY A 321 4.92 17.93 5.87
C GLY A 321 4.68 18.28 4.41
N HIS A 322 3.69 17.66 3.74
CA HIS A 322 3.27 18.09 2.41
C HIS A 322 2.82 19.56 2.41
N GLU A 323 3.36 20.36 1.49
CA GLU A 323 2.98 21.75 1.28
C GLU A 323 1.88 21.88 0.21
N PRO A 324 0.83 22.69 0.44
CA PRO A 324 -0.23 22.92 -0.55
C PRO A 324 0.32 23.39 -1.91
N GLY A 325 -0.26 22.84 -2.99
CA GLY A 325 0.13 23.13 -4.37
C GLY A 325 1.34 22.34 -4.88
N GLY A 326 1.94 21.49 -4.03
CA GLY A 326 2.94 20.52 -4.48
C GLY A 326 2.31 19.27 -5.09
N ASP A 327 2.94 18.73 -6.14
CA ASP A 327 2.71 17.37 -6.66
C ASP A 327 4.07 16.65 -6.76
N TYR A 328 4.07 15.37 -7.12
CA TYR A 328 5.27 14.58 -7.37
C TYR A 328 5.57 14.56 -8.86
N LEU A 329 6.83 14.71 -9.25
CA LEU A 329 7.24 14.68 -10.65
C LEU A 329 7.86 13.32 -11.03
N PHE A 330 7.23 12.65 -11.99
CA PHE A 330 7.82 11.52 -12.70
C PHE A 330 8.62 12.05 -13.90
N GLU A 331 9.94 11.95 -13.81
CA GLU A 331 10.87 12.45 -14.84
C GLU A 331 11.43 11.28 -15.64
N ALA A 332 10.88 11.03 -16.83
CA ALA A 332 11.40 9.99 -17.72
C ALA A 332 12.79 10.39 -18.27
N LEU A 333 13.70 9.43 -18.34
CA LEU A 333 14.98 9.59 -19.02
C LEU A 333 14.73 9.89 -20.50
N ALA A 334 15.50 10.82 -21.07
CA ALA A 334 15.48 11.05 -22.50
C ALA A 334 15.95 9.77 -23.22
N GLN A 335 15.13 9.27 -24.14
CA GLN A 335 15.47 8.14 -25.01
C GLN A 335 16.34 8.60 -26.17
#